data_AF-A0A5E6N1J4-F1
#
_entry.id   AF-A0A5E6N1J4-F1
#
_cell.length_a   1.000
_cell.length_b   1.000
_cell.length_c   1.000
_cell.angle_alpha   90.00
_cell.angle_beta   90.00
_cell.angle_gamma   90.00
#
_symmetry.space_group_name_H-M   'P 1'
#
loop_
_entity.id
_entity.type
_entity.pdbx_description
1 polymer ?
#
loop_
_entity_poly.entity_id
_entity_poly.type
_entity_poly.pdbx_seq_one_letter_code
_entity_poly.pdbx_strand_id
1 'polypeptide(L)'
;MIEWFKGGKLNVAYNCIDRHLPQRANQTAIIWEGDNPEVSQKVTYQQLHDEVATLANGLKKLGVRKGDRVCIYMPMILQASYAMLACARIGAIHSVVFGGFSPEALKDRILDSECKIVITADEGMRGGRSTPLKLM
;
A
#
# COMPACT_ATOMS: atom_id res chain seq x y z
N MET A 1 16.62 -2.67 -25.05
CA MET A 1 15.43 -2.73 -24.18
C MET A 1 14.97 -4.17 -24.09
N ILE A 2 14.63 -4.63 -22.89
CA ILE A 2 14.11 -5.98 -22.67
C ILE A 2 12.58 -5.86 -22.61
N GLU A 3 11.86 -6.56 -23.48
CA GLU A 3 10.38 -6.54 -23.54
C GLU A 3 9.84 -7.96 -23.31
N TRP A 4 8.84 -8.08 -22.42
CA TRP A 4 8.13 -9.35 -22.16
C TRP A 4 6.63 -9.12 -22.34
N PHE A 5 5.94 -10.07 -22.99
CA PHE A 5 4.48 -10.04 -23.21
C PHE A 5 3.98 -8.75 -23.88
N LYS A 6 4.70 -8.27 -24.90
CA LYS A 6 4.41 -7.01 -25.61
C LYS A 6 2.95 -6.98 -26.10
N GLY A 7 2.23 -5.91 -25.77
CA GLY A 7 0.80 -5.73 -26.08
C GLY A 7 -0.16 -6.39 -25.09
N GLY A 8 0.33 -7.25 -24.20
CA GLY A 8 -0.46 -7.81 -23.09
C GLY A 8 -0.92 -6.73 -22.11
N LYS A 9 -2.14 -6.88 -21.58
CA LYS A 9 -2.72 -5.98 -20.58
C LYS A 9 -3.11 -6.79 -19.35
N LEU A 10 -2.76 -6.29 -18.17
CA LEU A 10 -3.19 -6.84 -16.90
C LEU A 10 -3.35 -5.74 -15.84
N ASN A 11 -3.92 -6.12 -14.70
CA ASN A 11 -3.87 -5.34 -13.48
C ASN A 11 -3.37 -6.22 -12.34
N VAL A 12 -2.41 -5.74 -11.56
CA VAL A 12 -1.82 -6.50 -10.44
C VAL A 12 -2.85 -6.73 -9.33
N ALA A 13 -3.62 -5.71 -8.96
CA ALA A 13 -4.66 -5.84 -7.93
C ALA A 13 -5.72 -6.88 -8.32
N TYR A 14 -6.13 -6.91 -9.60
CA TYR A 14 -7.03 -7.96 -10.12
C TYR A 14 -6.49 -9.37 -9.89
N ASN A 15 -5.20 -9.58 -10.18
CA ASN A 15 -4.56 -10.88 -10.00
C ASN A 15 -4.31 -11.23 -8.53
N CYS A 16 -4.08 -10.24 -7.67
CA CYS A 16 -3.84 -10.45 -6.25
C CYS A 16 -5.14 -10.62 -5.44
N ILE A 17 -6.26 -10.04 -5.91
CA ILE A 17 -7.51 -9.93 -5.14
C ILE A 17 -8.70 -10.44 -5.96
N ASP A 18 -9.10 -9.70 -7.00
CA ASP A 18 -10.44 -9.78 -7.60
C ASP A 18 -10.71 -11.16 -8.21
N ARG A 19 -9.72 -11.76 -8.88
CA ARG A 19 -9.88 -13.10 -9.47
C ARG A 19 -10.17 -14.20 -8.44
N HIS A 20 -9.88 -13.96 -7.16
CA HIS A 20 -10.07 -14.92 -6.09
C HIS A 20 -11.45 -14.80 -5.44
N LEU A 21 -12.14 -13.66 -5.58
CA LEU A 21 -13.40 -13.40 -4.89
C LEU A 21 -14.49 -14.46 -5.16
N PRO A 22 -14.74 -14.92 -6.40
CA PRO A 22 -15.88 -15.81 -6.64
C PRO A 22 -15.81 -17.15 -5.90
N GLN A 23 -14.60 -17.64 -5.58
CA GLN A 23 -14.42 -18.92 -4.87
C GLN A 23 -13.85 -18.76 -3.46
N ARG A 24 -13.16 -17.66 -3.16
CA ARG A 24 -12.32 -17.50 -1.96
C ARG A 24 -12.64 -16.23 -1.18
N ALA A 25 -13.75 -15.54 -1.44
CA ALA A 25 -14.14 -14.30 -0.75
C ALA A 25 -13.99 -14.38 0.78
N ASN A 26 -14.44 -15.47 1.40
CA ASN A 26 -14.39 -15.68 2.85
C ASN A 26 -13.06 -16.29 3.35
N GLN A 27 -12.14 -16.67 2.46
CA GLN A 27 -10.85 -17.20 2.86
C GLN A 27 -9.93 -16.05 3.30
N THR A 28 -9.15 -16.28 4.36
CA THR A 28 -8.09 -15.36 4.80
C THR A 28 -7.06 -15.15 3.68
N ALA A 29 -6.88 -13.89 3.29
CA ALA A 29 -5.86 -13.42 2.35
C ALA A 29 -4.60 -12.92 3.08
N ILE A 30 -4.77 -12.23 4.21
CA ILE A 30 -3.68 -11.71 5.02
C ILE A 30 -3.88 -12.13 6.48
N ILE A 31 -2.82 -12.63 7.09
CA ILE A 31 -2.69 -12.76 8.55
C ILE A 31 -1.71 -11.68 8.96
N TRP A 32 -2.16 -10.75 9.79
CA TRP A 32 -1.33 -9.69 10.34
C TRP A 32 -1.15 -9.91 11.83
N GLU A 33 0.10 -9.82 12.26
CA GLU A 33 0.51 -9.87 13.65
C GLU A 33 1.07 -8.50 14.01
N GLY A 34 0.48 -7.87 15.02
CA GLY A 34 0.96 -6.61 15.55
C GLY A 34 2.23 -6.79 16.40
N ASP A 35 2.76 -5.66 16.85
CA ASP A 35 3.92 -5.65 17.74
C ASP A 35 3.63 -6.32 19.10
N ASN A 36 2.41 -6.12 19.61
CA ASN A 36 1.88 -6.94 20.69
C ASN A 36 1.33 -8.27 20.10
N PRO A 37 1.86 -9.44 20.48
CA PRO A 37 1.39 -10.74 19.99
C PRO A 37 -0.10 -11.02 20.27
N GLU A 38 -0.69 -10.36 21.28
CA GLU A 38 -2.12 -10.47 21.58
C GLU A 38 -2.99 -9.72 20.56
N VAL A 39 -2.40 -8.82 19.78
CA VAL A 39 -3.07 -8.02 18.76
C VAL A 39 -2.74 -8.59 17.38
N SER A 40 -3.65 -9.38 16.85
CA SER A 40 -3.55 -9.93 15.50
C SER A 40 -4.87 -9.81 14.75
N GLN A 41 -4.81 -9.83 13.42
CA GLN A 41 -5.99 -9.75 12.57
C GLN A 41 -5.87 -10.71 11.39
N LYS A 42 -7.01 -11.29 11.01
CA LYS A 42 -7.17 -12.06 9.76
C LYS A 42 -8.08 -11.27 8.84
N VAL A 43 -7.61 -11.03 7.63
CA VAL A 43 -8.34 -10.28 6.60
C VAL A 43 -8.72 -11.23 5.49
N THR A 44 -10.01 -11.35 5.19
CA THR A 44 -10.49 -12.18 4.07
C THR A 44 -10.24 -11.49 2.72
N TYR A 45 -10.32 -12.24 1.62
CA TYR A 45 -10.24 -11.65 0.28
C TYR A 45 -11.30 -10.58 0.04
N GLN A 46 -12.52 -10.76 0.57
CA GLN A 46 -13.57 -9.75 0.45
C GLN A 46 -13.20 -8.46 1.19
N GLN A 47 -12.76 -8.56 2.45
CA GLN A 47 -12.32 -7.40 3.23
C GLN A 47 -11.14 -6.69 2.57
N LEU A 48 -10.16 -7.44 2.07
CA LEU A 48 -9.02 -6.89 1.32
C LEU A 48 -9.50 -6.15 0.07
N HIS A 49 -10.47 -6.69 -0.68
CA HIS A 49 -11.04 -6.01 -1.83
C HIS A 49 -11.69 -4.68 -1.43
N ASP A 50 -12.53 -4.69 -0.40
CA ASP A 50 -13.32 -3.54 0.04
C ASP A 50 -12.41 -2.39 0.52
N GLU A 51 -11.40 -2.69 1.32
CA GLU A 51 -10.41 -1.73 1.81
C GLU A 51 -9.59 -1.12 0.67
N VAL A 52 -9.08 -1.96 -0.24
CA VAL A 52 -8.27 -1.48 -1.36
C VAL A 52 -9.12 -0.69 -2.36
N ALA A 53 -10.37 -1.09 -2.61
CA ALA A 53 -11.29 -0.35 -3.47
C ALA A 53 -11.63 1.02 -2.87
N THR A 54 -11.87 1.08 -1.57
CA THR A 54 -12.12 2.32 -0.83
C THR A 54 -10.93 3.28 -0.94
N LEU A 55 -9.73 2.80 -0.63
CA LEU A 55 -8.52 3.61 -0.72
C LEU A 55 -8.20 4.05 -2.16
N ALA A 56 -8.36 3.16 -3.14
CA ALA A 56 -8.18 3.48 -4.56
C ALA A 56 -9.12 4.61 -5.01
N ASN A 57 -10.39 4.57 -4.59
CA ASN A 57 -11.35 5.62 -4.88
C ASN A 57 -10.99 6.93 -4.17
N GLY A 58 -10.49 6.88 -2.93
CA GLY A 58 -9.95 8.04 -2.22
C GLY A 58 -8.80 8.70 -2.98
N LEU A 59 -7.82 7.92 -3.43
CA LEU A 59 -6.69 8.42 -4.23
C LEU A 59 -7.15 9.08 -5.53
N LYS A 60 -8.13 8.48 -6.23
CA LYS A 60 -8.74 9.09 -7.42
C LYS A 60 -9.42 10.43 -7.10
N LYS A 61 -10.12 10.55 -5.98
CA LYS A 61 -10.74 11.81 -5.52
C LYS A 61 -9.70 12.89 -5.21
N LEU A 62 -8.54 12.50 -4.68
CA LEU A 62 -7.38 13.38 -4.47
C LEU A 62 -6.62 13.70 -5.78
N GLY A 63 -7.11 13.21 -6.92
CA GLY A 63 -6.59 13.54 -8.23
C GLY A 63 -5.45 12.64 -8.73
N VAL A 64 -5.16 11.51 -8.07
CA VAL A 64 -4.17 10.54 -8.56
C VAL A 64 -4.64 9.90 -9.86
N ARG A 65 -3.77 9.88 -10.87
CA ARG A 65 -4.03 9.30 -12.19
C ARG A 65 -3.04 8.17 -12.49
N LYS A 66 -3.32 7.39 -13.53
CA LYS A 66 -2.39 6.37 -14.04
C LYS A 66 -1.04 7.02 -14.35
N GLY A 67 0.04 6.44 -13.84
CA GLY A 67 1.40 6.94 -13.97
C GLY A 67 1.84 7.95 -12.90
N ASP A 68 0.92 8.53 -12.12
CA ASP A 68 1.31 9.37 -10.97
C ASP A 68 2.02 8.52 -9.91
N ARG A 69 2.97 9.11 -9.18
CA ARG A 69 3.71 8.45 -8.11
C ARG A 69 3.15 8.79 -6.74
N VAL A 70 3.00 7.76 -5.90
CA VAL A 70 2.48 7.87 -4.53
C VAL A 70 3.54 7.32 -3.58
N CYS A 71 4.05 8.18 -2.71
CA CYS A 71 4.98 7.77 -1.67
C CYS A 71 4.20 7.05 -0.56
N ILE A 72 4.70 5.89 -0.12
CA ILE A 72 4.16 5.14 1.01
C ILE A 72 5.23 5.11 2.09
N TYR A 73 5.00 5.87 3.17
CA TYR A 73 5.87 5.94 4.34
C TYR A 73 5.08 5.49 5.57
N MET A 74 4.91 4.17 5.71
CA MET A 74 4.05 3.54 6.71
C MET A 74 4.78 2.43 7.47
N PRO A 75 4.31 2.08 8.69
CA PRO A 75 4.81 0.93 9.43
C PRO A 75 4.29 -0.40 8.81
N MET A 76 4.68 -1.52 9.40
CA MET A 76 4.25 -2.86 8.99
C MET A 76 2.80 -3.16 9.46
N ILE A 77 1.84 -2.44 8.89
CA ILE A 77 0.41 -2.57 9.15
C ILE A 77 -0.35 -2.96 7.88
N LEU A 78 -1.56 -3.50 8.03
CA LEU A 78 -2.43 -3.92 6.93
C LEU A 78 -2.61 -2.83 5.85
N GLN A 79 -2.77 -1.58 6.29
CA GLN A 79 -2.98 -0.41 5.45
C GLN A 79 -1.81 -0.18 4.49
N ALA A 80 -0.58 -0.60 4.83
CA ALA A 80 0.55 -0.53 3.91
C ALA A 80 0.35 -1.42 2.69
N SER A 81 -0.09 -2.66 2.89
CA SER A 81 -0.47 -3.56 1.80
C SER A 81 -1.66 -3.01 1.01
N TYR A 82 -2.64 -2.41 1.71
CA TYR A 82 -3.80 -1.82 1.04
C TYR A 82 -3.41 -0.66 0.12
N ALA A 83 -2.52 0.23 0.58
CA ALA A 83 -2.02 1.35 -0.19
C ALA A 83 -1.25 0.93 -1.44
N MET A 84 -0.39 -0.09 -1.32
CA MET A 84 0.33 -0.64 -2.48
C MET A 84 -0.64 -1.19 -3.52
N LEU A 85 -1.60 -2.03 -3.10
CA LEU A 85 -2.59 -2.63 -3.99
C LEU A 85 -3.56 -1.58 -4.57
N ALA A 86 -3.85 -0.51 -3.82
CA ALA A 86 -4.71 0.58 -4.28
C ALA A 86 -4.03 1.38 -5.41
N CYS A 87 -2.74 1.69 -5.25
CA CYS A 87 -1.93 2.32 -6.30
C CYS A 87 -1.91 1.43 -7.55
N ALA A 88 -1.61 0.12 -7.38
CA ALA A 88 -1.59 -0.83 -8.48
C ALA A 88 -2.97 -0.96 -9.18
N ARG A 89 -4.07 -0.92 -8.42
CA ARG A 89 -5.44 -0.99 -8.97
C ARG A 89 -5.73 0.16 -9.93
N ILE A 90 -5.30 1.38 -9.61
CA ILE A 90 -5.55 2.57 -10.44
C ILE A 90 -4.43 2.87 -11.44
N GLY A 91 -3.37 2.05 -11.46
CA GLY A 91 -2.21 2.23 -12.33
C GLY A 91 -1.27 3.37 -11.89
N ALA A 92 -1.33 3.78 -10.62
CA ALA A 92 -0.34 4.64 -10.00
C ALA A 92 0.92 3.82 -9.64
N ILE A 93 2.05 4.50 -9.51
CA ILE A 93 3.34 3.90 -9.17
C ILE A 93 3.59 4.16 -7.68
N HIS A 94 3.61 3.12 -6.86
CA HIS A 94 3.91 3.27 -5.44
C HIS A 94 5.43 3.31 -5.20
N SER A 95 5.91 4.34 -4.51
CA SER A 95 7.30 4.46 -4.03
C SER A 95 7.30 4.19 -2.52
N VAL A 96 7.75 3.01 -2.11
CA VAL A 96 7.69 2.58 -0.70
C VAL A 96 8.99 2.98 0.00
N VAL A 97 8.88 3.75 1.08
CA VAL A 97 10.01 4.20 1.89
C VAL A 97 9.89 3.59 3.27
N PHE A 98 10.96 2.94 3.74
CA PHE A 98 10.99 2.31 5.04
C PHE A 98 10.83 3.34 6.18
N GLY A 99 9.91 3.08 7.10
CA GLY A 99 9.55 3.98 8.21
C GLY A 99 10.69 4.38 9.15
N GLY A 100 11.83 3.68 9.14
CA GLY A 100 13.00 4.01 9.95
C GLY A 100 14.03 4.91 9.26
N PHE A 101 13.77 5.40 8.05
CA PHE A 101 14.66 6.36 7.40
C PHE A 101 14.50 7.78 7.98
N SER A 102 15.58 8.56 7.90
CA SER A 102 15.57 9.96 8.34
C SER A 102 14.68 10.84 7.44
N PRO A 103 14.26 12.02 7.92
CA PRO A 103 13.51 12.98 7.12
C PRO A 103 14.19 13.36 5.81
N GLU A 104 15.52 13.49 5.81
CA GLU A 104 16.31 13.80 4.60
C GLU A 104 16.22 12.67 3.58
N ALA A 105 16.38 11.42 4.05
CA ALA A 105 16.28 10.24 3.20
C ALA A 105 14.85 10.06 2.64
N LEU A 106 13.81 10.43 3.38
CA LEU A 106 12.43 10.46 2.91
C LEU A 106 12.22 11.56 1.85
N LYS A 107 12.65 12.79 2.15
CA LYS A 107 12.56 13.96 1.26
C LYS A 107 13.21 13.67 -0.09
N ASP A 108 14.43 13.13 -0.08
CA ASP A 108 15.18 12.87 -1.31
C ASP A 108 14.43 11.89 -2.22
N ARG A 109 13.78 10.86 -1.66
CA ARG A 109 12.96 9.90 -2.41
C ARG A 109 11.66 10.51 -2.93
N ILE A 110 11.01 11.36 -2.15
CA ILE A 110 9.78 12.06 -2.57
C ILE A 110 10.08 12.96 -3.78
N LEU A 111 11.17 13.72 -3.72
CA LEU A 111 11.57 14.66 -4.77
C LEU A 111 12.06 13.92 -6.02
N ASP A 112 12.94 12.93 -5.87
CA ASP A 112 13.48 12.14 -6.99
C ASP A 112 12.38 11.37 -7.73
N SER A 113 11.40 10.83 -7.00
CA SER A 113 10.26 10.13 -7.58
C SER A 113 9.11 11.07 -8.00
N GLU A 114 9.24 12.39 -7.85
CA GLU A 114 8.18 13.37 -8.14
C GLU A 114 6.81 12.92 -7.59
N CYS A 115 6.79 12.50 -6.33
CA CYS A 115 5.58 11.96 -5.71
C CYS A 115 4.53 13.04 -5.55
N LYS A 116 3.31 12.75 -6.01
CA LYS A 116 2.17 13.67 -5.93
C LYS A 116 1.50 13.66 -4.55
N ILE A 117 1.51 12.49 -3.90
CA ILE A 117 0.88 12.26 -2.60
C ILE A 117 1.83 11.41 -1.76
N VAL A 118 1.81 11.66 -0.45
CA VAL A 118 2.42 10.80 0.58
C VAL A 118 1.29 10.18 1.41
N ILE A 119 1.33 8.86 1.58
CA ILE A 119 0.50 8.13 2.55
C ILE A 119 1.40 7.76 3.72
N THR A 120 1.00 8.15 4.93
CA THR A 120 1.75 7.87 6.16
C THR A 120 0.82 7.58 7.33
N ALA A 121 1.40 7.19 8.46
CA ALA A 121 0.72 7.02 9.74
C ALA A 121 1.17 8.11 10.73
N ASP A 122 0.45 8.26 11.82
CA ASP A 122 0.85 9.06 12.97
C ASP A 122 2.16 8.54 13.57
N GLU A 123 2.20 7.26 13.90
CA GLU A 123 3.36 6.56 14.47
C GLU A 123 3.50 5.12 13.97
N GLY A 124 4.68 4.54 14.19
CA GLY A 124 4.96 3.13 13.96
C GLY A 124 5.44 2.46 15.25
N MET A 125 4.83 1.32 15.59
CA MET A 125 5.23 0.49 16.72
C MET A 125 6.12 -0.67 16.28
N ARG A 126 7.29 -0.84 16.91
CA ARG A 126 8.18 -1.97 16.67
C ARG A 126 9.08 -2.26 17.88
N GLY A 127 9.08 -3.48 18.38
CA GLY A 127 9.83 -3.92 19.55
C GLY A 127 9.47 -3.13 20.81
N GLY A 128 8.20 -2.78 20.99
CA GLY A 128 7.71 -1.95 22.09
C GLY A 128 8.09 -0.47 22.00
N ARG A 129 8.72 -0.03 20.89
CA ARG A 129 9.12 1.37 20.68
C ARG A 129 8.20 2.04 19.68
N SER A 130 7.77 3.26 20.00
CA SER A 130 7.07 4.15 19.06
C SER A 130 8.06 4.99 18.25
N THR A 131 7.77 5.16 16.96
CA THR A 131 8.46 6.07 16.04
C THR A 131 7.43 7.05 15.45
N PRO A 132 7.53 8.36 15.72
CA PRO A 132 6.54 9.34 15.25
C PRO A 132 6.74 9.66 13.77
N LEU A 133 5.99 9.01 12.89
CA LEU A 133 6.18 9.11 11.43
C LEU A 133 5.69 10.45 10.87
N LYS A 134 4.61 11.02 11.44
CA LYS A 134 4.00 12.25 10.90
C LYS A 134 4.70 13.54 11.33
N LEU A 135 5.40 13.52 12.47
CA LEU A 135 6.09 14.67 13.07
C LEU A 135 7.56 14.79 12.61
N MET A 136 8.06 13.76 11.93
CA MET A 136 9.38 13.75 11.29
C MET A 136 9.42 14.60 10.02
#